data_AF-A0A7K2LUR8-F1
#
_entry.id   AF-A0A7K2LUR8-F1
#
_cell.length_a   1.000
_cell.length_b   1.000
_cell.length_c   1.000
_cell.angle_alpha   90.00
_cell.angle_beta   90.00
_cell.angle_gamma   90.00
#
_symmetry.space_group_name_H-M   'P 1'
#
loop_
_entity.id
_entity.type
_entity.pdbx_description
1 polymer ?
#
loop_
_entity_poly.entity_id
_entity_poly.type
_entity_poly.pdbx_seq_one_letter_code
_entity_poly.pdbx_strand_id
1 'polypeptide(L)'
;MDDDTRVLQAAQASSDPQTGRVTVDLTPHTPRTAYLPPDTLRALGRTDYQSTAPEPNTAAPARRATACWITVLSIRHLVILRAHHLAEARTRHIAQLRQDTGIHLILIAQPPTTRTVAARLRTRLARHHLDHDLQQITDSCQALDLLGPPAPHRPQPAPDRTTSLPDLPRLPVTHFRAELRRCLPTADFARADAQHRAGLYAARTYLARHPGLPAQPDLEFFLSRLTTSSPRPRHTLTRLRGAQAGFLRAGLLLDVPDSLDTATGPGITTRPFTPYMAHRISRGIPHPPQLAALTALLTTGTHPDALYNTPVAALDERCTRLAVPDVWHPEHGSPTPPPAVIYAVPLRTRPALRTALCFRRSEQAQDHFLLFRNSFGHRLTDLAHDAAVNVPALGPLQPGPDWHHRARCTRPRADATPPPASTDQHRPPIEGNLQLIPRPSLLSTHQRADLLTAIGPPTDIALPHDQAVPVVETLQHHLDPRRPLASVSEDLLADLTGRRLLDPLSTPQRPMLHPDLLFALSIGAE
;
A
#
# COMPACT_ATOMS: atom_id res chain seq x y z
N MET A 1 35.49 -1.98 -32.08
CA MET A 1 35.50 -2.28 -30.62
C MET A 1 34.76 -1.24 -29.79
N ASP A 2 34.71 0.03 -30.21
CA ASP A 2 33.99 1.08 -29.48
C ASP A 2 32.45 0.93 -29.56
N ASP A 3 31.91 0.65 -30.75
CA ASP A 3 30.45 0.59 -30.94
C ASP A 3 29.72 -0.55 -30.21
N ASP A 4 30.30 -1.76 -30.14
CA ASP A 4 29.70 -2.88 -29.37
C ASP A 4 29.57 -2.55 -27.88
N THR A 5 30.58 -1.86 -27.35
CA THR A 5 30.63 -1.43 -25.95
C THR A 5 29.57 -0.35 -25.72
N ARG A 6 29.41 0.59 -26.67
CA ARG A 6 28.38 1.62 -26.63
C ARG A 6 26.96 1.04 -26.65
N VAL A 7 26.69 0.03 -27.49
CA VAL A 7 25.39 -0.65 -27.52
C VAL A 7 25.08 -1.36 -26.20
N LEU A 8 26.06 -2.03 -25.60
CA LEU A 8 25.88 -2.68 -24.28
C LEU A 8 25.63 -1.66 -23.17
N GLN A 9 26.38 -0.57 -23.14
CA GLN A 9 26.19 0.52 -22.18
C GLN A 9 24.82 1.18 -22.36
N ALA A 10 24.40 1.44 -23.59
CA ALA A 10 23.08 1.98 -23.89
C ALA A 10 21.97 1.04 -23.45
N ALA A 11 22.11 -0.27 -23.70
CA ALA A 11 21.14 -1.27 -23.26
C ALA A 11 21.02 -1.31 -21.74
N GLN A 12 22.14 -1.28 -21.01
CA GLN A 12 22.14 -1.19 -19.55
C GLN A 12 21.51 0.11 -19.07
N ALA A 13 21.88 1.24 -19.67
CA ALA A 13 21.38 2.55 -19.30
C ALA A 13 19.87 2.73 -19.61
N SER A 14 19.33 2.04 -20.62
CA SER A 14 17.90 2.08 -20.99
C SER A 14 17.00 1.25 -20.05
N SER A 15 17.57 0.50 -19.11
CA SER A 15 16.81 -0.38 -18.21
C SER A 15 16.06 0.44 -17.15
N ASP A 16 14.73 0.45 -17.25
CA ASP A 16 13.83 1.00 -16.24
C ASP A 16 12.54 0.17 -16.13
N PRO A 17 12.41 -0.65 -15.08
CA PRO A 17 11.20 -1.43 -14.85
C PRO A 17 9.91 -0.59 -14.81
N GLN A 18 9.97 0.69 -14.46
CA GLN A 18 8.79 1.57 -14.39
C GLN A 18 8.30 2.03 -15.77
N THR A 19 9.18 2.08 -16.78
CA THR A 19 8.80 2.33 -18.18
C THR A 19 8.48 1.03 -18.93
N GLY A 20 8.54 -0.10 -18.24
CA GLY A 20 8.29 -1.42 -18.79
C GLY A 20 9.46 -2.00 -19.59
N ARG A 21 10.70 -1.55 -19.34
CA ARG A 21 11.90 -2.09 -20.01
C ARG A 21 12.91 -2.59 -18.97
N VAL A 22 13.39 -3.81 -19.14
CA VAL A 22 14.36 -4.42 -18.22
C VAL A 22 15.50 -5.03 -19.00
N THR A 23 16.73 -4.73 -18.60
CA THR A 23 17.93 -5.31 -19.20
C THR A 23 18.56 -6.34 -18.27
N VAL A 24 18.67 -7.57 -18.74
CA VAL A 24 19.24 -8.71 -18.03
C VAL A 24 20.62 -8.99 -18.59
N ASP A 25 21.65 -8.87 -17.75
CA ASP A 25 22.98 -9.40 -18.05
C ASP A 25 23.06 -10.84 -17.55
N LEU A 26 23.32 -11.77 -18.48
CA LEU A 26 23.41 -13.19 -18.16
C LEU A 26 24.73 -13.45 -17.41
N THR A 27 24.62 -14.10 -16.24
CA THR A 27 25.80 -14.60 -15.52
C THR A 27 26.57 -15.59 -16.43
N PRO A 28 27.86 -15.34 -16.73
CA PRO A 28 28.61 -16.13 -17.70
C PRO A 28 28.95 -17.55 -17.20
N HIS A 29 29.16 -18.47 -18.15
CA HIS A 29 29.74 -19.82 -17.96
C HIS A 29 29.01 -20.83 -17.06
N THR A 30 27.75 -20.63 -16.69
CA THR A 30 26.96 -21.66 -15.99
C THR A 30 25.84 -22.20 -16.90
N PRO A 31 25.93 -23.44 -17.42
CA PRO A 31 24.90 -24.01 -18.30
C PRO A 31 23.57 -24.31 -17.59
N ARG A 32 23.50 -24.08 -16.26
CA ARG A 32 22.31 -24.34 -15.46
C ARG A 32 21.19 -23.34 -15.77
N THR A 33 19.99 -23.86 -16.02
CA THR A 33 18.75 -23.09 -16.16
C THR A 33 18.32 -22.35 -14.90
N ALA A 34 18.90 -22.73 -13.75
CA ALA A 34 18.59 -22.17 -12.45
C ALA A 34 18.91 -20.67 -12.33
N TYR A 35 19.77 -20.11 -13.19
CA TYR A 35 20.28 -18.74 -13.05
C TYR A 35 19.53 -17.67 -13.84
N LEU A 36 18.76 -18.03 -14.88
CA LEU A 36 17.99 -17.02 -15.63
C LEU A 36 16.90 -16.33 -14.79
N PRO A 37 16.08 -17.04 -13.99
CA PRO A 37 15.11 -16.37 -13.13
C PRO A 37 15.79 -15.46 -12.08
N PRO A 38 16.84 -15.88 -11.35
CA PRO A 38 17.62 -14.98 -10.48
C PRO A 38 18.23 -13.77 -11.20
N ASP A 39 18.79 -13.93 -12.40
CA ASP A 39 19.34 -12.81 -13.17
C ASP A 39 18.24 -11.81 -13.58
N THR A 40 17.06 -12.33 -13.96
CA THR A 40 15.90 -11.49 -14.30
C THR A 40 15.33 -10.80 -13.07
N LEU A 41 15.23 -11.50 -11.94
CA LEU A 41 14.81 -10.93 -10.66
C LEU A 41 15.80 -9.84 -10.23
N ARG A 42 17.11 -10.07 -10.33
CA ARG A 42 18.13 -9.05 -10.06
C ARG A 42 17.95 -7.81 -10.94
N ALA A 43 17.69 -7.99 -12.23
CA ALA A 43 17.42 -6.89 -13.16
C ALA A 43 16.12 -6.12 -12.84
N LEU A 44 15.13 -6.81 -12.27
CA LEU A 44 13.91 -6.19 -11.71
C LEU A 44 14.15 -5.49 -10.37
N GLY A 45 15.39 -5.44 -9.88
CA GLY A 45 15.72 -4.87 -8.57
C GLY A 45 15.37 -5.80 -7.41
N ARG A 46 15.42 -7.12 -7.62
CA ARG A 46 15.19 -8.18 -6.60
C ARG A 46 16.51 -8.89 -6.33
N THR A 47 17.43 -8.21 -5.65
CA THR A 47 18.85 -8.59 -5.62
C THR A 47 19.17 -9.75 -4.69
N ASP A 48 18.35 -10.00 -3.67
CA ASP A 48 18.69 -10.92 -2.58
C ASP A 48 17.87 -12.22 -2.66
N TYR A 49 17.59 -12.71 -3.89
CA TYR A 49 16.95 -14.02 -4.08
C TYR A 49 17.90 -15.14 -3.64
N GLN A 50 17.81 -15.49 -2.36
CA GLN A 50 18.29 -16.75 -1.84
C GLN A 50 17.12 -17.72 -1.80
N SER A 51 17.25 -18.84 -2.51
CA SER A 51 16.32 -19.95 -2.34
C SER A 51 16.40 -20.42 -0.89
N THR A 52 15.34 -20.25 -0.11
CA THR A 52 15.24 -20.74 1.28
C THR A 52 15.18 -22.28 1.38
N ALA A 53 15.34 -22.99 0.25
CA ALA A 53 15.40 -24.44 0.18
C ALA A 53 16.80 -24.86 -0.29
N PRO A 54 17.46 -25.81 0.41
CA PRO A 54 18.83 -26.26 0.12
C PRO A 54 18.97 -27.09 -1.17
N GLU A 55 17.93 -27.22 -1.99
CA GLU A 55 17.96 -28.10 -3.16
C GLU A 55 17.99 -27.36 -4.53
N PRO A 56 18.72 -27.90 -5.52
CA PRO A 56 18.76 -27.41 -6.89
C PRO A 56 17.48 -27.65 -7.73
N ASN A 57 16.36 -28.09 -7.10
CA ASN A 57 15.03 -28.26 -7.72
C ASN A 57 14.14 -26.98 -7.66
N THR A 58 14.72 -25.86 -7.27
CA THR A 58 14.08 -24.59 -6.86
C THR A 58 13.81 -23.59 -7.98
N ALA A 59 13.99 -24.00 -9.24
CA ALA A 59 13.79 -23.11 -10.39
C ALA A 59 12.31 -22.81 -10.65
N ALA A 60 11.37 -23.74 -10.38
CA ALA A 60 9.96 -23.51 -10.73
C ALA A 60 9.31 -22.35 -9.93
N PRO A 61 9.47 -22.23 -8.61
CA PRO A 61 9.03 -21.04 -7.87
C PRO A 61 9.68 -19.76 -8.37
N ALA A 62 10.99 -19.77 -8.64
CA ALA A 62 11.70 -18.59 -9.14
C ALA A 62 11.17 -18.14 -10.51
N ARG A 63 10.91 -19.09 -11.42
CA ARG A 63 10.31 -18.83 -12.74
C ARG A 63 8.92 -18.21 -12.63
N ARG A 64 8.06 -18.78 -11.77
CA ARG A 64 6.72 -18.22 -11.52
C ARG A 64 6.81 -16.81 -10.95
N ALA A 65 7.70 -16.60 -9.98
CA ALA A 65 7.93 -15.28 -9.41
C ALA A 65 8.36 -14.27 -10.48
N THR A 66 9.30 -14.64 -11.38
CA THR A 66 9.72 -13.80 -12.51
C THR A 66 8.54 -13.43 -13.41
N ALA A 67 7.74 -14.41 -13.85
CA ALA A 67 6.58 -14.16 -14.71
C ALA A 67 5.54 -13.24 -14.03
N CYS A 68 5.29 -13.45 -12.74
CA CYS A 68 4.37 -12.61 -11.96
C CYS A 68 4.89 -11.17 -11.86
N TRP A 69 6.18 -10.97 -11.58
CA TRP A 69 6.76 -9.64 -11.49
C TRP A 69 6.74 -8.90 -12.83
N ILE A 70 7.06 -9.60 -13.93
CA ILE A 70 6.98 -9.04 -15.29
C ILE A 70 5.56 -8.58 -15.59
N THR A 71 4.57 -9.41 -15.28
CA THR A 71 3.15 -9.11 -15.51
C THR A 71 2.68 -7.93 -14.66
N VAL A 72 2.96 -7.95 -13.35
CA VAL A 72 2.46 -6.92 -12.42
C VAL A 72 3.15 -5.57 -12.62
N LEU A 73 4.44 -5.56 -12.93
CA LEU A 73 5.17 -4.34 -13.26
C LEU A 73 4.93 -3.88 -14.70
N SER A 74 4.11 -4.60 -15.47
CA SER A 74 3.79 -4.28 -16.88
C SER A 74 5.05 -4.13 -17.73
N ILE A 75 6.03 -5.01 -17.52
CA ILE A 75 7.23 -5.06 -18.35
C ILE A 75 6.81 -5.48 -19.75
N ARG A 76 7.15 -4.65 -20.74
CA ARG A 76 6.84 -4.85 -22.16
C ARG A 76 8.06 -5.32 -22.94
N HIS A 77 9.26 -4.88 -22.53
CA HIS A 77 10.51 -5.19 -23.21
C HIS A 77 11.50 -5.83 -22.25
N LEU A 78 11.97 -7.03 -22.60
CA LEU A 78 13.06 -7.71 -21.90
C LEU A 78 14.28 -7.77 -22.82
N VAL A 79 15.30 -7.00 -22.48
CA VAL A 79 16.58 -6.96 -23.19
C VAL A 79 17.52 -7.97 -22.55
N ILE A 80 18.02 -8.94 -23.32
CA ILE A 80 18.94 -9.96 -22.83
C ILE A 80 20.31 -9.70 -23.45
N LEU A 81 21.26 -9.33 -22.60
CA LEU A 81 22.65 -9.16 -23.01
C LEU A 81 23.33 -10.52 -23.15
N ARG A 82 24.36 -10.56 -24.01
CA ARG A 82 25.17 -11.75 -24.27
C ARG A 82 24.32 -12.96 -24.68
N ALA A 83 23.33 -12.72 -25.54
CA ALA A 83 22.39 -13.74 -25.99
C ALA A 83 23.06 -14.95 -26.69
N HIS A 84 24.30 -14.80 -27.17
CA HIS A 84 25.09 -15.92 -27.70
C HIS A 84 25.39 -17.01 -26.66
N HIS A 85 25.31 -16.71 -25.35
CA HIS A 85 25.44 -17.68 -24.25
C HIS A 85 24.13 -18.40 -23.89
N LEU A 86 23.02 -18.17 -24.60
CA LEU A 86 21.75 -18.84 -24.31
C LEU A 86 21.81 -20.34 -24.62
N ALA A 87 21.99 -21.15 -23.59
CA ALA A 87 21.84 -22.60 -23.69
C ALA A 87 20.38 -23.01 -23.98
N GLU A 88 20.17 -24.19 -24.56
CA GLU A 88 18.85 -24.73 -24.96
C GLU A 88 17.78 -24.53 -23.87
N ALA A 89 18.11 -24.91 -22.65
CA ALA A 89 17.15 -24.91 -21.58
C ALA A 89 16.85 -23.49 -21.03
N ARG A 90 17.73 -22.50 -21.26
CA ARG A 90 17.44 -21.07 -21.04
C ARG A 90 16.56 -20.52 -22.17
N THR A 91 16.83 -20.90 -23.42
CA THR A 91 16.01 -20.50 -24.57
C THR A 91 14.57 -20.99 -24.43
N ARG A 92 14.36 -22.25 -24.04
CA ARG A 92 13.03 -22.78 -23.71
C ARG A 92 12.34 -21.95 -22.63
N HIS A 93 13.07 -21.57 -21.58
CA HIS A 93 12.49 -20.76 -20.51
C HIS A 93 12.10 -19.36 -20.99
N ILE A 94 12.92 -18.70 -21.81
CA ILE A 94 12.60 -17.39 -22.39
C ILE A 94 11.38 -17.49 -23.31
N ALA A 95 11.27 -18.55 -24.10
CA ALA A 95 10.10 -18.80 -24.94
C ALA A 95 8.83 -18.96 -24.10
N GLN A 96 8.88 -19.75 -23.03
CA GLN A 96 7.77 -19.89 -22.09
C GLN A 96 7.43 -18.55 -21.43
N LEU A 97 8.44 -17.79 -20.99
CA LEU A 97 8.24 -16.50 -20.35
C LEU A 97 7.54 -15.50 -21.29
N ARG A 98 7.95 -15.47 -22.56
CA ARG A 98 7.28 -14.68 -23.62
C ARG A 98 5.83 -15.12 -23.79
N GLN A 99 5.57 -16.42 -23.84
CA GLN A 99 4.22 -16.96 -23.97
C GLN A 99 3.33 -16.60 -22.78
N ASP A 100 3.87 -16.70 -21.57
CA ASP A 100 3.12 -16.47 -20.32
C ASP A 100 2.82 -14.97 -20.08
N THR A 101 3.67 -14.07 -20.57
CA THR A 101 3.63 -12.64 -20.21
C THR A 101 3.41 -11.70 -21.38
N GLY A 102 3.55 -12.16 -22.63
CA GLY A 102 3.41 -11.34 -23.83
C GLY A 102 4.55 -10.34 -24.09
N ILE A 103 5.69 -10.49 -23.41
CA ILE A 103 6.83 -9.57 -23.57
C ILE A 103 7.48 -9.60 -24.95
N HIS A 104 7.99 -8.45 -25.37
CA HIS A 104 8.91 -8.32 -26.49
C HIS A 104 10.35 -8.59 -26.02
N LEU A 105 11.02 -9.50 -26.73
CA LEU A 105 12.40 -9.88 -26.43
C LEU A 105 13.36 -9.13 -27.35
N ILE A 106 14.38 -8.50 -26.76
CA ILE A 106 15.49 -7.89 -27.51
C ILE A 106 16.76 -8.65 -27.14
N LEU A 107 17.34 -9.37 -28.09
CA LEU A 107 18.50 -10.24 -27.85
C LEU A 107 19.77 -9.57 -28.38
N ILE A 108 20.66 -9.15 -27.49
CA ILE A 108 21.94 -8.56 -27.87
C ILE A 108 23.02 -9.64 -27.80
N ALA A 109 23.47 -10.09 -28.96
CA ALA A 109 24.63 -10.95 -29.08
C ALA A 109 25.83 -10.10 -29.50
N GLN A 110 26.88 -10.06 -28.67
CA GLN A 110 28.19 -9.53 -29.11
C GLN A 110 28.65 -10.28 -30.38
N PRO A 111 29.34 -9.60 -31.32
CA PRO A 111 29.73 -10.18 -32.58
C PRO A 111 30.49 -11.47 -32.32
N PRO A 112 29.93 -12.63 -32.71
CA PRO A 112 30.66 -13.85 -32.55
C PRO A 112 31.83 -13.81 -33.53
N THR A 113 33.04 -14.07 -33.03
CA THR A 113 34.25 -14.28 -33.83
C THR A 113 34.11 -15.42 -34.86
N THR A 114 32.98 -16.12 -34.90
CA THR A 114 32.66 -17.20 -35.83
C THR A 114 31.18 -17.17 -36.26
N ARG A 115 30.93 -17.13 -37.58
CA ARG A 115 29.61 -17.27 -38.25
C ARG A 115 28.78 -18.45 -37.72
N THR A 116 29.45 -19.47 -37.18
CA THR A 116 28.92 -20.68 -36.56
C THR A 116 28.08 -20.42 -35.30
N VAL A 117 28.42 -19.41 -34.48
CA VAL A 117 27.70 -19.15 -33.22
C VAL A 117 26.37 -18.45 -33.46
N ALA A 118 26.32 -17.49 -34.40
CA ALA A 118 25.07 -16.84 -34.81
C ALA A 118 24.09 -17.84 -35.43
N ALA A 119 24.59 -18.75 -36.29
CA ALA A 119 23.78 -19.83 -36.85
C ALA A 119 23.24 -20.76 -35.75
N ARG A 120 24.07 -21.16 -34.78
CA ARG A 120 23.64 -21.97 -33.63
C ARG A 120 22.57 -21.28 -32.78
N LEU A 121 22.70 -19.98 -32.53
CA LEU A 121 21.68 -19.22 -31.79
C LEU A 121 20.35 -19.23 -32.56
N ARG A 122 20.39 -18.93 -33.87
CA ARG A 122 19.20 -18.98 -34.74
C ARG A 122 18.51 -20.34 -34.73
N THR A 123 19.27 -21.42 -34.89
CA THR A 123 18.72 -22.77 -34.83
C THR A 123 18.04 -23.05 -33.50
N ARG A 124 18.60 -22.58 -32.37
CA ARG A 124 17.98 -22.73 -31.05
C ARG A 124 16.71 -21.89 -30.90
N LEU A 125 16.70 -20.65 -31.42
CA LEU A 125 15.52 -19.80 -31.39
C LEU A 125 14.37 -20.41 -32.21
N ALA A 126 14.67 -20.93 -33.41
CA ALA A 126 13.70 -21.58 -34.28
C ALA A 126 13.07 -22.84 -33.64
N ARG A 127 13.87 -23.66 -32.95
CA ARG A 127 13.35 -24.84 -32.19
C ARG A 127 12.33 -24.50 -31.11
N HIS A 128 12.31 -23.24 -30.66
CA HIS A 128 11.39 -22.76 -29.64
C HIS A 128 10.43 -21.69 -30.17
N HIS A 129 10.24 -21.63 -31.50
CA HIS A 129 9.29 -20.72 -32.17
C HIS A 129 9.53 -19.24 -31.84
N LEU A 130 10.80 -18.85 -31.62
CA LEU A 130 11.21 -17.47 -31.37
C LEU A 130 11.74 -16.77 -32.64
N ASP A 131 11.63 -17.40 -33.80
CA ASP A 131 12.13 -16.92 -35.10
C ASP A 131 11.07 -16.22 -35.96
N HIS A 132 9.77 -16.50 -35.74
CA HIS A 132 8.67 -15.97 -36.56
C HIS A 132 8.64 -14.42 -36.66
N ASP A 133 9.05 -13.72 -35.61
CA ASP A 133 9.08 -12.24 -35.54
C ASP A 133 10.51 -11.68 -35.43
N LEU A 134 11.54 -12.49 -35.76
CA LEU A 134 12.93 -12.13 -35.51
C LEU A 134 13.44 -11.09 -36.52
N GLN A 135 13.54 -9.83 -36.09
CA GLN A 135 14.25 -8.78 -36.83
C GLN A 135 15.73 -8.77 -36.47
N GLN A 136 16.60 -8.97 -37.46
CA GLN A 136 18.06 -8.87 -37.26
C GLN A 136 18.52 -7.44 -37.53
N ILE A 137 19.07 -6.79 -36.50
CA ILE A 137 19.75 -5.50 -36.61
C ILE A 137 21.25 -5.76 -36.47
N THR A 138 22.02 -5.33 -37.46
CA THR A 138 23.50 -5.47 -37.49
C THR A 138 24.19 -4.11 -37.42
N ASP A 139 23.44 -3.03 -37.64
CA ASP A 139 23.90 -1.65 -37.58
C ASP A 139 23.79 -1.10 -36.15
N SER A 140 24.89 -0.52 -35.64
CA SER A 140 24.95 0.00 -34.28
C SER A 140 24.06 1.22 -34.06
N CYS A 141 23.88 2.08 -35.07
CA CYS A 141 23.00 3.25 -34.95
C CYS A 141 21.54 2.82 -34.82
N GLN A 142 21.09 1.89 -35.67
CA GLN A 142 19.75 1.32 -35.59
C GLN A 142 19.51 0.58 -34.26
N ALA A 143 20.54 -0.09 -33.73
CA ALA A 143 20.46 -0.73 -32.41
C ALA A 143 20.31 0.30 -31.28
N LEU A 144 21.04 1.41 -31.34
CA LEU A 144 20.92 2.52 -30.37
C LEU A 144 19.54 3.19 -30.46
N ASP A 145 19.00 3.38 -31.65
CA ASP A 145 17.64 3.94 -31.85
C ASP A 145 16.56 3.03 -31.22
N LEU A 146 16.69 1.71 -31.34
CA LEU A 146 15.78 0.75 -30.71
C LEU A 146 15.85 0.80 -29.16
N LEU A 147 17.07 0.95 -28.62
CA LEU A 147 17.32 1.04 -27.19
C LEU A 147 16.91 2.40 -26.60
N GLY A 148 16.78 3.43 -27.45
CA GLY A 148 16.31 4.74 -27.06
C GLY A 148 17.26 5.46 -26.08
N PRO A 149 16.83 6.58 -25.51
CA PRO A 149 17.65 7.34 -24.57
C PRO A 149 17.87 6.54 -23.27
N PRO A 150 18.97 6.83 -22.54
CA PRO A 150 19.19 6.26 -21.22
C PRO A 150 18.01 6.61 -20.31
N ALA A 151 17.61 5.65 -19.48
CA ALA A 151 16.60 5.89 -18.46
C ALA A 151 17.10 6.98 -17.50
N PRO A 152 16.21 7.88 -17.05
CA PRO A 152 16.59 8.90 -16.09
C PRO A 152 17.10 8.23 -14.82
N HIS A 153 18.33 8.56 -14.41
CA HIS A 153 18.89 8.03 -13.17
C HIS A 153 18.02 8.48 -12.00
N ARG A 154 17.31 7.53 -11.39
CA ARG A 154 16.48 7.83 -10.23
C ARG A 154 17.32 7.59 -8.97
N PRO A 155 17.57 8.64 -8.16
CA PRO A 155 18.27 8.45 -6.90
C PRO A 155 17.50 7.45 -6.04
N GLN A 156 18.24 6.64 -5.29
CA GLN A 156 17.65 5.76 -4.30
C GLN A 156 16.79 6.60 -3.34
N PRO A 157 15.58 6.13 -2.97
CA PRO A 157 14.75 6.86 -2.03
C PRO A 157 15.55 7.14 -0.75
N ALA A 158 15.50 8.39 -0.28
CA ALA A 158 16.12 8.74 0.99
C ALA A 158 15.36 8.03 2.14
N PRO A 159 16.04 7.72 3.26
CA PRO A 159 15.36 7.23 4.46
C PRO A 159 14.31 8.25 4.91
N ASP A 160 13.15 7.75 5.36
CA ASP A 160 12.07 8.62 5.80
C ASP A 160 12.49 9.39 7.06
N ARG A 161 12.42 10.72 6.98
CA ARG A 161 12.52 11.60 8.15
C ARG A 161 11.12 11.99 8.55
N THR A 162 10.56 11.33 9.55
CA THR A 162 9.25 11.70 10.11
C THR A 162 9.47 12.54 11.35
N THR A 163 9.14 13.83 11.28
CA THR A 163 9.09 14.69 12.47
C THR A 163 7.99 14.17 13.40
N SER A 164 8.35 13.81 14.63
CA SER A 164 7.35 13.31 15.59
C SER A 164 6.42 14.43 16.02
N LEU A 165 5.14 14.13 16.19
CA LEU A 165 4.24 15.01 16.93
C LEU A 165 4.62 14.98 18.43
N PRO A 166 4.54 16.12 19.13
CA PRO A 166 4.73 16.18 20.58
C PRO A 166 3.67 15.35 21.32
N ASP A 167 3.81 15.21 22.64
CA ASP A 167 2.82 14.50 23.44
C ASP A 167 1.47 15.22 23.36
N LEU A 168 0.44 14.47 22.99
CA LEU A 168 -0.89 15.02 22.77
C LEU A 168 -1.77 14.77 24.00
N PRO A 169 -2.57 15.75 24.43
CA PRO A 169 -3.46 15.59 25.56
C PRO A 169 -4.54 14.55 25.22
N ARG A 170 -4.80 13.64 26.17
CA ARG A 170 -5.83 12.60 26.06
C ARG A 170 -7.20 13.21 26.36
N LEU A 171 -7.79 13.86 25.36
CA LEU A 171 -9.04 14.59 25.54
C LEU A 171 -10.16 14.09 24.63
N PRO A 172 -11.43 14.24 25.06
CA PRO A 172 -12.58 14.07 24.20
C PRO A 172 -12.51 14.99 22.97
N VAL A 173 -13.16 14.56 21.89
CA VAL A 173 -13.16 15.27 20.59
C VAL A 173 -13.58 16.75 20.71
N THR A 174 -14.47 17.08 21.65
CA THR A 174 -15.04 18.42 21.83
C THR A 174 -14.01 19.47 22.25
N HIS A 175 -13.02 19.09 23.03
CA HIS A 175 -11.99 20.02 23.54
C HIS A 175 -10.64 19.82 22.87
N PHE A 176 -10.44 18.70 22.18
CA PHE A 176 -9.14 18.28 21.67
C PHE A 176 -8.41 19.37 20.89
N ARG A 177 -9.04 19.96 19.87
CA ARG A 177 -8.40 20.98 19.02
C ARG A 177 -8.08 22.27 19.77
N ALA A 178 -8.97 22.72 20.64
CA ALA A 178 -8.77 23.94 21.42
C ALA A 178 -7.62 23.77 22.43
N GLU A 179 -7.53 22.61 23.06
CA GLU A 179 -6.45 22.29 23.99
C GLU A 179 -5.11 22.10 23.28
N LEU A 180 -5.09 21.50 22.08
CA LEU A 180 -3.86 21.50 21.26
C LEU A 180 -3.37 22.92 20.98
N ARG A 181 -4.27 23.88 20.73
CA ARG A 181 -3.90 25.28 20.50
C ARG A 181 -3.35 25.96 21.74
N ARG A 182 -3.82 25.57 22.92
CA ARG A 182 -3.38 26.12 24.22
C ARG A 182 -2.04 25.54 24.66
N CYS A 183 -1.82 24.25 24.44
CA CYS A 183 -0.69 23.53 25.01
C CYS A 183 0.53 23.41 24.07
N LEU A 184 0.35 23.52 22.75
CA LEU A 184 1.44 23.31 21.80
C LEU A 184 2.03 24.63 21.26
N PRO A 185 3.35 24.68 21.00
CA PRO A 185 3.95 25.73 20.19
C PRO A 185 3.27 25.88 18.83
N THR A 186 3.29 27.08 18.25
CA THR A 186 2.56 27.38 17.00
C THR A 186 2.87 26.41 15.84
N ALA A 187 4.14 26.05 15.64
CA ALA A 187 4.53 25.12 14.58
C ALA A 187 3.99 23.71 14.81
N ASP A 188 4.05 23.22 16.05
CA ASP A 188 3.56 21.90 16.45
C ASP A 188 2.04 21.82 16.37
N PHE A 189 1.36 22.87 16.81
CA PHE A 189 -0.08 23.03 16.63
C PHE A 189 -0.46 22.98 15.15
N ALA A 190 0.24 23.70 14.28
CA ALA A 190 -0.06 23.69 12.84
C ALA A 190 0.04 22.28 12.24
N ARG A 191 1.07 21.50 12.62
CA ARG A 191 1.22 20.11 12.18
C ARG A 191 0.10 19.21 12.72
N ALA A 192 -0.25 19.33 14.00
CA ALA A 192 -1.34 18.57 14.59
C ALA A 192 -2.70 18.96 13.98
N ASP A 193 -2.97 20.25 13.80
CA ASP A 193 -4.21 20.77 13.19
C ASP A 193 -4.35 20.30 11.74
N ALA A 194 -3.27 20.20 10.98
CA ALA A 194 -3.29 19.64 9.63
C ALA A 194 -3.76 18.17 9.63
N GLN A 195 -3.26 17.33 10.55
CA GLN A 195 -3.73 15.94 10.68
C GLN A 195 -5.19 15.86 11.14
N HIS A 196 -5.60 16.74 12.05
CA HIS A 196 -6.98 16.81 12.52
C HIS A 196 -7.94 17.21 11.38
N ARG A 197 -7.59 18.24 10.61
CA ARG A 197 -8.35 18.65 9.42
C ARG A 197 -8.42 17.56 8.37
N ALA A 198 -7.33 16.83 8.13
CA ALA A 198 -7.33 15.70 7.20
C ALA A 198 -8.38 14.64 7.60
N GLY A 199 -8.48 14.29 8.89
CA GLY A 199 -9.51 13.38 9.39
C GLY A 199 -10.94 13.93 9.25
N LEU A 200 -11.13 15.21 9.58
CA LEU A 200 -12.41 15.90 9.42
C LEU A 200 -12.89 15.87 7.96
N TYR A 201 -12.03 16.22 7.01
CA TYR A 201 -12.37 16.24 5.59
C TYR A 201 -12.59 14.85 5.01
N ALA A 202 -11.82 13.85 5.46
CA ALA A 202 -12.03 12.46 5.08
C ALA A 202 -13.42 11.97 5.51
N ALA A 203 -13.82 12.22 6.76
CA ALA A 203 -15.14 11.86 7.27
C ALA A 203 -16.28 12.56 6.50
N ARG A 204 -16.14 13.88 6.24
CA ARG A 204 -17.14 14.63 5.44
C ARG A 204 -17.30 14.06 4.04
N THR A 205 -16.19 13.76 3.37
CA THR A 205 -16.18 13.20 2.01
C THR A 205 -16.81 11.81 1.99
N TYR A 206 -16.51 10.98 3.00
CA TYR A 206 -17.10 9.65 3.15
C TYR A 206 -18.63 9.72 3.33
N LEU A 207 -19.11 10.55 4.26
CA LEU A 207 -20.54 10.68 4.58
C LEU A 207 -21.36 11.35 3.47
N ALA A 208 -20.74 12.24 2.69
CA ALA A 208 -21.37 12.81 1.50
C ALA A 208 -21.67 11.73 0.43
N ARG A 209 -20.86 10.66 0.38
CA ARG A 209 -21.03 9.54 -0.57
C ARG A 209 -21.89 8.40 0.00
N HIS A 210 -21.98 8.31 1.32
CA HIS A 210 -22.71 7.25 2.03
C HIS A 210 -23.65 7.89 3.05
N PRO A 211 -24.78 8.45 2.60
CA PRO A 211 -25.73 9.09 3.50
C PRO A 211 -26.34 8.02 4.41
N GLY A 212 -26.30 8.24 5.73
CA GLY A 212 -26.90 7.35 6.72
C GLY A 212 -25.88 6.71 7.66
N LEU A 213 -26.32 5.65 8.34
CA LEU A 213 -25.47 4.92 9.27
C LEU A 213 -24.58 3.95 8.48
N PRO A 214 -23.24 4.01 8.63
CA PRO A 214 -22.37 3.13 7.88
C PRO A 214 -22.51 1.68 8.36
N ALA A 215 -22.49 0.74 7.42
CA ALA A 215 -22.34 -0.67 7.74
C ALA A 215 -20.94 -0.92 8.35
N GLN A 216 -20.83 -1.92 9.23
CA GLN A 216 -19.59 -2.22 9.95
C GLN A 216 -18.37 -2.43 9.02
N PRO A 217 -18.45 -3.23 7.93
CA PRO A 217 -17.32 -3.42 7.01
C PRO A 217 -16.87 -2.13 6.30
N ASP A 218 -17.80 -1.22 5.99
CA ASP A 218 -17.49 0.06 5.36
C ASP A 218 -16.85 1.04 6.35
N LEU A 219 -17.28 1.00 7.61
CA LEU A 219 -16.66 1.76 8.70
C LEU A 219 -15.22 1.29 8.94
N GLU A 220 -14.99 -0.02 9.01
CA GLU A 220 -13.66 -0.62 9.14
C GLU A 220 -12.73 -0.19 8.01
N PHE A 221 -13.21 -0.32 6.77
CA PHE A 221 -12.45 0.11 5.60
C PHE A 221 -12.12 1.61 5.64
N PHE A 222 -13.09 2.45 6.01
CA PHE A 222 -12.86 3.90 6.16
C PHE A 222 -11.79 4.21 7.21
N LEU A 223 -11.90 3.60 8.40
CA LEU A 223 -10.97 3.82 9.51
C LEU A 223 -9.57 3.30 9.18
N SER A 224 -9.47 2.11 8.60
CA SER A 224 -8.21 1.53 8.12
C SER A 224 -7.55 2.44 7.08
N ARG A 225 -8.32 2.93 6.10
CA ARG A 225 -7.81 3.86 5.07
C ARG A 225 -7.35 5.19 5.65
N LEU A 226 -8.06 5.72 6.64
CA LEU A 226 -7.72 7.00 7.28
C LEU A 226 -6.34 6.93 7.98
N THR A 227 -5.99 5.77 8.53
CA THR A 227 -4.84 5.62 9.43
C THR A 227 -3.67 4.84 8.83
N THR A 228 -3.85 4.17 7.69
CA THR A 228 -2.81 3.33 7.05
C THR A 228 -1.51 4.09 6.71
N SER A 229 -1.60 5.39 6.46
CA SER A 229 -0.45 6.26 6.17
C SER A 229 0.09 7.00 7.39
N SER A 230 -0.45 6.75 8.60
CA SER A 230 -0.03 7.43 9.82
C SER A 230 1.38 7.00 10.23
N PRO A 231 2.33 7.95 10.39
CA PRO A 231 3.71 7.63 10.78
C PRO A 231 3.88 7.09 12.19
N ARG A 232 3.03 7.56 13.11
CA ARG A 232 3.08 7.23 14.54
C ARG A 232 1.65 7.16 15.08
N PRO A 233 1.42 6.44 16.20
CA PRO A 233 0.11 6.39 16.87
C PRO A 233 -0.49 7.78 17.14
N ARG A 234 0.34 8.78 17.47
CA ARG A 234 -0.11 10.16 17.71
C ARG A 234 -0.77 10.79 16.47
N HIS A 235 -0.29 10.50 15.27
CA HIS A 235 -0.93 10.99 14.04
C HIS A 235 -2.28 10.33 13.83
N THR A 236 -2.37 9.02 14.10
CA THR A 236 -3.62 8.25 14.06
C THR A 236 -4.66 8.84 15.00
N LEU A 237 -4.30 9.09 16.26
CA LEU A 237 -5.20 9.71 17.24
C LEU A 237 -5.73 11.05 16.76
N THR A 238 -4.85 11.94 16.28
CA THR A 238 -5.25 13.26 15.79
C THR A 238 -6.20 13.19 14.59
N ARG A 239 -5.94 12.27 13.65
CA ARG A 239 -6.83 12.02 12.50
C ARG A 239 -8.18 11.47 12.96
N LEU A 240 -8.19 10.54 13.91
CA LEU A 240 -9.42 9.96 14.45
C LEU A 240 -10.27 11.00 15.18
N ARG A 241 -9.66 11.89 15.98
CA ARG A 241 -10.37 13.02 16.60
C ARG A 241 -10.97 13.94 15.54
N GLY A 242 -10.24 14.22 14.47
CA GLY A 242 -10.77 14.92 13.31
C GLY A 242 -11.98 14.23 12.66
N ALA A 243 -11.87 12.92 12.44
CA ALA A 243 -12.96 12.13 11.86
C ALA A 243 -14.19 12.11 12.77
N GLN A 244 -14.02 11.91 14.08
CA GLN A 244 -15.12 11.99 15.06
C GLN A 244 -15.84 13.34 15.00
N ALA A 245 -15.11 14.45 14.86
CA ALA A 245 -15.72 15.76 14.67
C ALA A 245 -16.52 15.83 13.35
N GLY A 246 -16.06 15.17 12.28
CA GLY A 246 -16.74 15.10 11.00
C GLY A 246 -18.04 14.30 11.04
N PHE A 247 -18.02 13.13 11.70
CA PHE A 247 -19.22 12.34 11.95
C PHE A 247 -20.21 13.10 12.83
N LEU A 248 -19.74 13.78 13.88
CA LEU A 248 -20.60 14.55 14.78
C LEU A 248 -21.33 15.68 14.05
N ARG A 249 -20.65 16.37 13.11
CA ARG A 249 -21.27 17.39 12.26
C ARG A 249 -22.36 16.84 11.34
N ALA A 250 -22.34 15.54 11.04
CA ALA A 250 -23.39 14.84 10.29
C ALA A 250 -24.46 14.21 11.19
N GLY A 251 -24.44 14.49 12.51
CA GLY A 251 -25.39 13.92 13.46
C GLY A 251 -25.11 12.44 13.80
N LEU A 252 -23.87 11.98 13.63
CA LEU A 252 -23.43 10.62 13.95
C LEU A 252 -22.35 10.64 15.03
N LEU A 253 -22.40 9.69 15.96
CA LEU A 253 -21.35 9.48 16.95
C LEU A 253 -20.45 8.34 16.45
N LEU A 254 -19.18 8.64 16.23
CA LEU A 254 -18.14 7.65 15.98
C LEU A 254 -17.46 7.30 17.31
N ASP A 255 -17.79 6.12 17.83
CA ASP A 255 -17.22 5.56 19.04
C ASP A 255 -16.00 4.69 18.72
N VAL A 256 -14.92 4.91 19.44
CA VAL A 256 -13.61 4.27 19.23
C VAL A 256 -13.06 3.91 20.61
N PRO A 257 -12.41 2.74 20.79
CA PRO A 257 -11.94 2.32 22.11
C PRO A 257 -11.12 3.39 22.83
N ASP A 258 -11.30 3.53 24.14
CA ASP A 258 -10.64 4.57 24.94
C ASP A 258 -9.11 4.42 24.98
N SER A 259 -8.62 3.17 24.98
CA SER A 259 -7.21 2.81 25.09
C SER A 259 -6.59 2.47 23.73
N LEU A 260 -6.59 3.43 22.80
CA LEU A 260 -5.97 3.25 21.47
C LEU A 260 -4.44 3.14 21.50
N ASP A 261 -3.80 3.65 22.55
CA ASP A 261 -2.35 3.61 22.74
C ASP A 261 -1.81 2.21 23.00
N THR A 262 -2.65 1.33 23.55
CA THR A 262 -2.31 -0.08 23.82
C THR A 262 -2.97 -1.04 22.83
N ALA A 263 -3.85 -0.56 21.95
CA ALA A 263 -4.59 -1.42 21.03
C ALA A 263 -3.77 -1.88 19.82
N THR A 264 -4.26 -2.89 19.11
CA THR A 264 -3.70 -3.39 17.86
C THR A 264 -4.49 -2.88 16.66
N GLY A 265 -3.81 -2.79 15.51
CA GLY A 265 -4.43 -2.52 14.21
C GLY A 265 -3.92 -1.26 13.52
N PRO A 266 -4.67 -0.77 12.51
CA PRO A 266 -4.18 0.18 11.53
C PRO A 266 -3.85 1.54 12.17
N GLY A 267 -2.65 2.03 11.91
CA GLY A 267 -2.14 3.30 12.43
C GLY A 267 -1.57 3.25 13.85
N ILE A 268 -1.70 2.13 14.57
CA ILE A 268 -1.13 1.94 15.92
C ILE A 268 0.06 0.99 15.86
N THR A 269 -0.16 -0.23 15.35
CA THR A 269 0.86 -1.28 15.19
C THR A 269 1.36 -1.42 13.75
N THR A 270 1.01 -0.45 12.89
CA THR A 270 1.46 -0.37 11.49
C THR A 270 2.72 0.47 11.32
N ARG A 271 3.32 0.39 10.14
CA ARG A 271 4.32 1.35 9.63
C ARG A 271 3.88 1.87 8.26
N PRO A 272 4.05 3.17 7.96
CA PRO A 272 3.81 3.66 6.61
C PRO A 272 4.66 2.91 5.60
N PHE A 273 4.03 2.51 4.50
CA PHE A 273 4.72 1.86 3.40
C PHE A 273 5.27 2.91 2.42
N THR A 274 6.41 3.48 2.78
CA THR A 274 7.06 4.57 2.03
C THR A 274 7.81 4.06 0.81
N PRO A 275 8.23 4.94 -0.12
CA PRO A 275 9.10 4.55 -1.24
C PRO A 275 10.40 3.88 -0.77
N TYR A 276 10.96 4.35 0.35
CA TYR A 276 12.12 3.75 0.99
C TYR A 276 11.86 2.32 1.46
N MET A 277 10.78 2.14 2.22
CA MET A 277 10.35 0.83 2.70
C MET A 277 10.13 -0.13 1.53
N ALA A 278 9.36 0.31 0.53
CA ALA A 278 9.06 -0.45 -0.68
C ALA A 278 10.34 -0.88 -1.40
N HIS A 279 11.27 0.05 -1.63
CA HIS A 279 12.56 -0.26 -2.26
C HIS A 279 13.35 -1.28 -1.45
N ARG A 280 13.48 -1.06 -0.14
CA ARG A 280 14.25 -1.93 0.77
C ARG A 280 13.70 -3.35 0.83
N ILE A 281 12.43 -3.53 1.19
CA ILE A 281 11.86 -4.88 1.37
C ILE A 281 11.77 -5.63 0.06
N SER A 282 11.54 -4.92 -1.04
CA SER A 282 11.35 -5.57 -2.34
C SER A 282 12.69 -6.00 -2.95
N ARG A 283 13.82 -5.43 -2.53
CA ARG A 283 15.16 -5.95 -2.84
C ARG A 283 15.49 -7.21 -2.04
N GLY A 284 15.17 -7.19 -0.74
CA GLY A 284 15.48 -8.25 0.21
C GLY A 284 14.58 -9.48 0.13
N ILE A 285 13.31 -9.31 -0.28
CA ILE A 285 12.30 -10.37 -0.25
C ILE A 285 11.68 -10.55 -1.63
N PRO A 286 12.20 -11.48 -2.43
CA PRO A 286 11.79 -11.61 -3.81
C PRO A 286 10.70 -12.66 -4.03
N HIS A 287 10.47 -13.55 -3.04
CA HIS A 287 9.37 -14.51 -3.07
C HIS A 287 8.02 -13.80 -2.85
N PRO A 288 7.08 -13.80 -3.83
CA PRO A 288 5.94 -12.89 -3.77
C PRO A 288 5.01 -13.06 -2.56
N PRO A 289 4.59 -14.28 -2.16
CA PRO A 289 3.81 -14.48 -0.94
C PRO A 289 4.48 -13.96 0.34
N GLN A 290 5.81 -14.05 0.45
CA GLN A 290 6.54 -13.60 1.64
C GLN A 290 6.61 -12.08 1.70
N LEU A 291 6.92 -11.44 0.56
CA LEU A 291 6.88 -9.99 0.43
C LEU A 291 5.49 -9.44 0.75
N ALA A 292 4.45 -10.10 0.22
CA ALA A 292 3.07 -9.72 0.45
C ALA A 292 2.65 -9.91 1.91
N ALA A 293 3.09 -10.99 2.59
CA ALA A 293 2.81 -11.21 4.01
C ALA A 293 3.43 -10.12 4.89
N LEU A 294 4.71 -9.79 4.68
CA LEU A 294 5.36 -8.70 5.40
C LEU A 294 4.68 -7.36 5.11
N THR A 295 4.33 -7.11 3.85
CA THR A 295 3.62 -5.89 3.43
C THR A 295 2.24 -5.79 4.07
N ALA A 296 1.48 -6.88 4.11
CA ALA A 296 0.18 -6.93 4.77
C ALA A 296 0.33 -6.67 6.28
N LEU A 297 1.33 -7.28 6.93
CA LEU A 297 1.57 -7.07 8.35
C LEU A 297 1.95 -5.61 8.68
N LEU A 298 2.80 -4.99 7.86
CA LEU A 298 3.18 -3.58 8.02
C LEU A 298 2.00 -2.60 7.85
N THR A 299 1.05 -2.93 6.97
CA THR A 299 -0.06 -2.03 6.59
C THR A 299 -1.33 -2.24 7.40
N THR A 300 -1.56 -3.45 7.87
CA THR A 300 -2.73 -3.79 8.71
C THR A 300 -2.42 -3.64 10.20
N GLY A 301 -1.20 -4.01 10.62
CA GLY A 301 -0.80 -4.04 12.02
C GLY A 301 -1.51 -5.13 12.82
N THR A 302 -2.22 -6.03 12.16
CA THR A 302 -3.02 -7.08 12.80
C THR A 302 -2.15 -8.23 13.29
N HIS A 303 -2.74 -9.16 14.05
CA HIS A 303 -2.03 -10.31 14.57
C HIS A 303 -1.53 -11.23 13.44
N PRO A 304 -0.29 -11.75 13.48
CA PRO A 304 0.25 -12.64 12.44
C PRO A 304 -0.64 -13.86 12.16
N ASP A 305 -1.25 -14.45 13.19
CA ASP A 305 -2.14 -15.62 13.03
C ASP A 305 -3.42 -15.28 12.25
N ALA A 306 -3.90 -14.04 12.33
CA ALA A 306 -5.04 -13.58 11.55
C ALA A 306 -4.69 -13.54 10.07
N LEU A 307 -3.52 -12.99 9.74
CA LEU A 307 -3.04 -12.96 8.37
C LEU A 307 -2.69 -14.36 7.86
N TYR A 308 -2.15 -15.25 8.70
CA TYR A 308 -1.84 -16.62 8.29
C TYR A 308 -3.04 -17.34 7.67
N ASN A 309 -4.22 -17.17 8.27
CA ASN A 309 -5.46 -17.80 7.83
C ASN A 309 -6.17 -17.07 6.67
N THR A 310 -5.54 -16.04 6.08
CA THR A 310 -6.18 -15.24 5.02
C THR A 310 -6.24 -16.00 3.68
N PRO A 311 -7.45 -16.26 3.14
CA PRO A 311 -7.62 -16.97 1.86
C PRO A 311 -7.29 -16.08 0.66
N VAL A 312 -7.15 -16.67 -0.52
CA VAL A 312 -6.94 -15.96 -1.79
C VAL A 312 -8.09 -15.00 -2.10
N ALA A 313 -9.34 -15.40 -1.84
CA ALA A 313 -10.52 -14.56 -2.05
C ALA A 313 -10.66 -13.38 -1.07
N ALA A 314 -9.84 -13.31 -0.01
CA ALA A 314 -9.86 -12.18 0.92
C ALA A 314 -9.34 -10.87 0.30
N LEU A 315 -8.54 -10.97 -0.77
CA LEU A 315 -8.02 -9.82 -1.47
C LEU A 315 -8.88 -9.56 -2.71
N ASP A 316 -9.45 -8.36 -2.81
CA ASP A 316 -10.22 -7.98 -4.00
C ASP A 316 -9.32 -7.92 -5.25
N GLU A 317 -9.93 -7.99 -6.45
CA GLU A 317 -9.20 -8.03 -7.72
C GLU A 317 -8.27 -6.82 -7.94
N ARG A 318 -8.66 -5.66 -7.40
CA ARG A 318 -7.89 -4.41 -7.49
C ARG A 318 -6.85 -4.27 -6.38
N CYS A 319 -6.80 -5.22 -5.44
CA CYS A 319 -5.96 -5.20 -4.26
C CYS A 319 -6.10 -3.88 -3.47
N THR A 320 -7.33 -3.40 -3.32
CA THR A 320 -7.70 -2.22 -2.52
C THR A 320 -8.21 -2.60 -1.13
N ARG A 321 -8.76 -3.80 -0.98
CA ARG A 321 -9.38 -4.31 0.25
C ARG A 321 -8.80 -5.68 0.58
N LEU A 322 -8.44 -5.86 1.85
CA LEU A 322 -8.02 -7.14 2.40
C LEU A 322 -8.95 -7.52 3.55
N ALA A 323 -9.67 -8.63 3.42
CA ALA A 323 -10.59 -9.15 4.42
C ALA A 323 -9.88 -10.23 5.26
N VAL A 324 -9.46 -9.88 6.47
CA VAL A 324 -8.68 -10.80 7.33
C VAL A 324 -9.62 -11.49 8.31
N PRO A 325 -9.59 -12.84 8.44
CA PRO A 325 -10.40 -13.55 9.42
C PRO A 325 -10.18 -13.04 10.85
N ASP A 326 -11.25 -12.86 11.62
CA ASP A 326 -11.16 -12.50 13.04
C ASP A 326 -10.73 -13.70 13.89
N VAL A 327 -9.46 -13.74 14.27
CA VAL A 327 -8.88 -14.75 15.17
C VAL A 327 -9.22 -14.56 16.66
N TRP A 328 -10.14 -13.65 16.98
CA TRP A 328 -10.67 -13.45 18.34
C TRP A 328 -12.17 -13.74 18.47
N HIS A 329 -12.82 -14.13 17.38
CA HIS A 329 -14.22 -14.54 17.39
C HIS A 329 -14.52 -15.65 18.42
N PRO A 330 -15.54 -15.50 19.30
CA PRO A 330 -15.81 -16.45 20.39
C PRO A 330 -16.13 -17.88 19.91
N GLU A 331 -16.51 -18.04 18.63
CA GLU A 331 -16.77 -19.35 18.01
C GLU A 331 -15.53 -19.94 17.30
N HIS A 332 -14.31 -19.66 17.77
CA HIS A 332 -13.11 -20.32 17.22
C HIS A 332 -13.23 -21.83 17.25
N GLY A 333 -13.25 -22.46 16.07
CA GLY A 333 -13.49 -23.90 15.89
C GLY A 333 -14.92 -24.28 15.45
N SER A 334 -15.82 -23.30 15.30
CA SER A 334 -17.14 -23.52 14.69
C SER A 334 -17.02 -23.82 13.19
N PRO A 335 -17.96 -24.60 12.60
CA PRO A 335 -18.02 -24.81 11.15
C PRO A 335 -18.31 -23.52 10.36
N THR A 336 -18.80 -22.46 11.01
CA THR A 336 -19.01 -21.15 10.38
C THR A 336 -17.68 -20.38 10.31
N PRO A 337 -17.31 -19.84 9.12
CA PRO A 337 -16.10 -19.05 9.01
C PRO A 337 -16.22 -17.78 9.89
N PRO A 338 -15.17 -17.41 10.63
CA PRO A 338 -15.21 -16.22 11.47
C PRO A 338 -15.46 -14.97 10.60
N PRO A 339 -16.12 -13.93 11.14
CA PRO A 339 -16.30 -12.69 10.42
C PRO A 339 -14.95 -12.12 10.00
N ALA A 340 -14.90 -11.54 8.81
CA ALA A 340 -13.69 -10.91 8.31
C ALA A 340 -13.64 -9.44 8.69
N VAL A 341 -12.48 -8.99 9.15
CA VAL A 341 -12.17 -7.58 9.42
C VAL A 341 -11.59 -6.95 8.16
N ILE A 342 -12.10 -5.79 7.76
CA ILE A 342 -11.73 -5.17 6.48
C ILE A 342 -10.64 -4.12 6.63
N TYR A 343 -9.53 -4.34 5.91
CA TYR A 343 -8.40 -3.41 5.85
C TYR A 343 -8.30 -2.74 4.48
N ALA A 344 -7.89 -1.48 4.49
CA ALA A 344 -7.53 -0.76 3.30
C ALA A 344 -6.08 -1.06 2.91
N VAL A 345 -5.86 -1.31 1.62
CA VAL A 345 -4.54 -1.59 1.05
C VAL A 345 -3.98 -0.33 0.38
N PRO A 346 -2.89 0.26 0.92
CA PRO A 346 -2.26 1.45 0.33
C PRO A 346 -1.81 1.22 -1.11
N LEU A 347 -1.93 2.24 -1.96
CA LEU A 347 -1.57 2.15 -3.39
C LEU A 347 -0.18 1.56 -3.62
N ARG A 348 0.81 1.95 -2.81
CA ARG A 348 2.21 1.51 -2.94
C ARG A 348 2.43 0.03 -2.60
N THR A 349 1.49 -0.58 -1.88
CA THR A 349 1.58 -1.97 -1.41
C THR A 349 0.88 -2.93 -2.36
N ARG A 350 -0.04 -2.41 -3.19
CA ARG A 350 -0.82 -3.21 -4.15
C ARG A 350 0.04 -4.04 -5.09
N PRO A 351 1.18 -3.55 -5.64
CA PRO A 351 2.01 -4.39 -6.50
C PRO A 351 2.52 -5.64 -5.78
N ALA A 352 2.93 -5.55 -4.51
CA ALA A 352 3.38 -6.73 -3.75
C ALA A 352 2.25 -7.76 -3.56
N LEU A 353 1.06 -7.31 -3.16
CA LEU A 353 -0.11 -8.18 -2.98
C LEU A 353 -0.62 -8.76 -4.29
N ARG A 354 -0.64 -7.97 -5.37
CA ARG A 354 -1.02 -8.42 -6.71
C ARG A 354 -0.05 -9.46 -7.26
N THR A 355 1.25 -9.31 -7.02
CA THR A 355 2.25 -10.32 -7.42
C THR A 355 2.04 -11.62 -6.64
N ALA A 356 1.73 -11.56 -5.34
CA ALA A 356 1.38 -12.77 -4.59
C ALA A 356 0.11 -13.43 -5.11
N LEU A 357 -0.94 -12.65 -5.41
CA LEU A 357 -2.18 -13.17 -5.99
C LEU A 357 -1.94 -13.86 -7.34
N CYS A 358 -1.17 -13.20 -8.23
CA CYS A 358 -0.76 -13.76 -9.51
C CYS A 358 0.04 -15.06 -9.31
N PHE A 359 0.95 -15.08 -8.34
CA PHE A 359 1.72 -16.27 -8.00
C PHE A 359 0.84 -17.43 -7.53
N ARG A 360 -0.12 -17.19 -6.62
CA ARG A 360 -1.05 -18.22 -6.15
C ARG A 360 -1.92 -18.77 -7.29
N ARG A 361 -2.41 -17.89 -8.17
CA ARG A 361 -3.19 -18.30 -9.36
C ARG A 361 -2.37 -19.13 -10.34
N SER A 362 -1.09 -18.81 -10.51
CA SER A 362 -0.16 -19.63 -11.33
C SER A 362 0.11 -21.02 -10.74
N GLU A 363 -0.15 -21.21 -9.43
CA GLU A 363 -0.17 -22.52 -8.78
C GLU A 363 -1.52 -23.22 -8.85
N GLN A 364 -2.49 -22.66 -9.58
CA GLN A 364 -3.89 -23.13 -9.64
C GLN A 364 -4.56 -23.16 -8.25
N ALA A 365 -4.11 -22.30 -7.32
CA ALA A 365 -4.75 -22.18 -6.02
C ALA A 365 -6.16 -21.62 -6.18
N GLN A 366 -7.15 -22.35 -5.67
CA GLN A 366 -8.54 -21.89 -5.58
C GLN A 366 -8.70 -20.82 -4.50
N ASP A 367 -9.86 -20.18 -4.49
CA ASP A 367 -10.18 -19.04 -3.64
C ASP A 367 -10.05 -19.28 -2.13
N HIS A 368 -10.32 -20.50 -1.67
CA HIS A 368 -10.24 -20.87 -0.26
C HIS A 368 -8.80 -21.21 0.22
N PHE A 369 -7.83 -21.31 -0.69
CA PHE A 369 -6.44 -21.57 -0.31
C PHE A 369 -5.81 -20.34 0.34
N LEU A 370 -4.84 -20.55 1.24
CA LEU A 370 -4.14 -19.46 1.91
C LEU A 370 -3.33 -18.60 0.93
N LEU A 371 -3.51 -17.28 1.00
CA LEU A 371 -2.78 -16.30 0.21
C LEU A 371 -1.29 -16.27 0.56
N PHE A 372 -1.00 -16.33 1.86
CA PHE A 372 0.35 -16.20 2.42
C PHE A 372 0.97 -17.52 2.85
N ARG A 373 0.58 -18.62 2.20
CA ARG A 373 1.08 -19.98 2.51
C ARG A 373 2.61 -19.98 2.69
N ASN A 374 3.08 -20.63 3.76
CA ASN A 374 4.50 -20.77 4.12
C ASN A 374 5.26 -19.45 4.36
N SER A 375 4.57 -18.36 4.69
CA SER A 375 5.18 -17.04 4.89
C SER A 375 5.26 -16.57 6.34
N PHE A 376 4.66 -17.28 7.30
CA PHE A 376 4.61 -16.91 8.73
C PHE A 376 5.45 -17.86 9.61
N GLY A 377 5.61 -17.50 10.90
CA GLY A 377 6.47 -18.19 11.86
C GLY A 377 7.88 -17.57 11.93
N HIS A 378 8.88 -18.36 12.36
CA HIS A 378 10.29 -17.92 12.46
C HIS A 378 10.78 -17.23 11.17
N ARG A 379 10.37 -17.76 10.01
CA ARG A 379 10.72 -17.20 8.69
C ARG A 379 10.33 -15.75 8.51
N LEU A 380 9.17 -15.31 9.02
CA LEU A 380 8.75 -13.92 8.87
C LEU A 380 9.57 -12.99 9.74
N THR A 381 9.91 -13.45 10.96
CA THR A 381 10.78 -12.72 11.88
C THR A 381 12.19 -12.59 11.31
N ASP A 382 12.74 -13.67 10.77
CA ASP A 382 14.04 -13.68 10.10
C ASP A 382 14.03 -12.74 8.89
N LEU A 383 13.00 -12.81 8.04
CA LEU A 383 12.85 -11.92 6.88
C LEU A 383 12.73 -10.44 7.27
N ALA A 384 11.98 -10.13 8.34
CA ALA A 384 11.87 -8.77 8.84
C ALA A 384 13.22 -8.26 9.39
N HIS A 385 13.98 -9.14 10.07
CA HIS A 385 15.31 -8.85 10.57
C HIS A 385 16.31 -8.60 9.43
N ASP A 386 16.36 -9.50 8.45
CA ASP A 386 17.24 -9.40 7.28
C ASP A 386 16.94 -8.17 6.43
N ALA A 387 15.65 -7.84 6.28
CA ALA A 387 15.23 -6.60 5.62
C ALA A 387 15.44 -5.34 6.48
N ALA A 388 15.94 -5.47 7.71
CA ALA A 388 16.10 -4.40 8.69
C ALA A 388 14.81 -3.57 8.86
N VAL A 389 13.67 -4.25 8.96
CA VAL A 389 12.35 -3.65 9.14
C VAL A 389 11.81 -3.97 10.52
N ASN A 390 11.55 -2.92 11.30
CA ASN A 390 10.82 -3.05 12.55
C ASN A 390 9.33 -3.22 12.26
N VAL A 391 8.78 -4.38 12.61
CA VAL A 391 7.36 -4.71 12.49
C VAL A 391 6.74 -4.70 13.89
N PRO A 392 6.00 -3.65 14.30
CA PRO A 392 5.45 -3.57 15.65
C PRO A 392 4.50 -4.72 15.99
N ALA A 393 3.78 -5.23 14.99
CA ALA A 393 2.87 -6.36 15.12
C ALA A 393 3.54 -7.71 15.45
N LEU A 394 4.88 -7.82 15.40
CA LEU A 394 5.62 -9.00 15.86
C LEU A 394 6.05 -8.91 17.33
N GLY A 395 5.85 -7.77 17.98
CA GLY A 395 6.11 -7.59 19.41
C GLY A 395 4.99 -8.16 20.29
N PRO A 396 5.10 -8.04 21.63
CA PRO A 396 4.02 -8.39 22.54
C PRO A 396 2.81 -7.48 22.27
N LEU A 397 1.77 -8.06 21.68
CA LEU A 397 0.50 -7.39 21.39
C LEU A 397 -0.48 -7.56 22.54
N GLN A 398 -1.33 -6.56 22.76
CA GLN A 398 -2.47 -6.73 23.66
C GLN A 398 -3.44 -7.75 23.05
N PRO A 399 -3.95 -8.70 23.83
CA PRO A 399 -4.94 -9.62 23.34
C PRO A 399 -6.25 -8.90 22.99
N GLY A 400 -6.86 -9.27 21.87
CA GLY A 400 -8.16 -8.80 21.44
C GLY A 400 -8.23 -8.45 19.95
N PRO A 401 -9.45 -8.22 19.43
CA PRO A 401 -9.62 -7.78 18.06
C PRO A 401 -9.10 -6.35 17.87
N ASP A 402 -8.68 -6.06 16.64
CA ASP A 402 -8.13 -4.76 16.28
C ASP A 402 -9.11 -3.62 16.56
N TRP A 403 -8.57 -2.45 16.96
CA TRP A 403 -9.37 -1.34 17.49
C TRP A 403 -10.47 -0.86 16.53
N HIS A 404 -10.20 -0.87 15.22
CA HIS A 404 -11.14 -0.41 14.20
C HIS A 404 -12.30 -1.38 14.00
N HIS A 405 -12.10 -2.68 14.21
CA HIS A 405 -13.17 -3.68 14.25
C HIS A 405 -14.09 -3.45 15.46
N ARG A 406 -13.54 -2.92 16.56
CA ARG A 406 -14.31 -2.57 17.77
C ARG A 406 -15.01 -1.20 17.68
N ALA A 407 -14.65 -0.37 16.70
CA ALA A 407 -15.28 0.93 16.52
C ALA A 407 -16.75 0.79 16.12
N ARG A 408 -17.59 1.72 16.55
CA ARG A 408 -19.04 1.72 16.26
C ARG A 408 -19.47 3.11 15.81
N CYS A 409 -20.46 3.14 14.93
CA CYS A 409 -21.15 4.37 14.59
C CYS A 409 -22.60 4.29 15.06
N THR A 410 -23.09 5.32 15.73
CA THR A 410 -24.47 5.38 16.23
C THR A 410 -25.08 6.74 15.95
N ARG A 411 -26.41 6.81 15.87
CA ARG A 411 -27.11 8.10 15.94
C ARG A 411 -27.29 8.48 17.40
N PRO A 412 -26.92 9.71 17.82
CA PRO A 412 -27.30 10.20 19.13
C PRO A 412 -28.82 10.14 19.24
N ARG A 413 -29.34 9.43 20.25
CA ARG A 413 -30.78 9.34 20.50
C ARG A 413 -31.31 10.77 20.72
N ALA A 414 -32.34 11.16 19.96
CA ALA A 414 -32.88 12.52 20.00
C ALA A 414 -33.64 12.81 21.30
N ASP A 415 -34.29 11.81 21.89
CA ASP A 415 -35.00 11.95 23.17
C ASP A 415 -34.90 10.64 23.96
N ALA A 416 -34.32 10.72 25.15
CA ALA A 416 -34.69 9.84 26.24
C ALA A 416 -35.44 10.73 27.23
N THR A 417 -36.76 10.79 27.10
CA THR A 417 -37.63 11.22 28.20
C THR A 417 -37.23 10.39 29.41
N PRO A 418 -36.91 11.00 30.56
CA PRO A 418 -36.61 10.22 31.76
C PRO A 418 -37.82 9.34 32.06
N PRO A 419 -37.62 8.05 32.42
CA PRO A 419 -38.74 7.24 32.90
C PRO A 419 -39.37 7.96 34.10
N PRO A 420 -40.72 7.94 34.24
CA PRO A 420 -41.37 8.57 35.36
C PRO A 420 -40.80 7.98 36.66
N ALA A 421 -40.49 8.86 37.61
CA ALA A 421 -39.97 8.50 38.92
C ALA A 421 -40.98 7.59 39.63
N SER A 422 -40.72 6.28 39.64
CA SER A 422 -41.37 5.35 40.54
C SER A 422 -40.77 5.53 41.92
N THR A 423 -41.48 6.29 42.74
CA THR A 423 -41.47 6.19 44.20
C THR A 423 -41.86 4.76 44.55
N ASP A 424 -40.93 3.95 45.07
CA ASP A 424 -41.21 3.32 46.35
C ASP A 424 -39.96 2.80 47.06
N GLN A 425 -40.03 2.95 48.38
CA GLN A 425 -39.00 2.74 49.37
C GLN A 425 -38.87 1.25 49.69
N HIS A 426 -37.64 0.71 49.69
CA HIS A 426 -37.17 -0.13 50.79
C HIS A 426 -35.64 -0.26 50.79
N ARG A 427 -35.03 0.13 51.90
CA ARG A 427 -33.62 -0.03 52.30
C ARG A 427 -33.67 -0.59 53.73
N PRO A 428 -32.88 -1.63 54.13
CA PRO A 428 -31.46 -1.46 54.55
C PRO A 428 -30.56 -2.72 54.44
N PRO A 429 -29.33 -2.77 55.01
CA PRO A 429 -28.20 -1.84 54.91
C PRO A 429 -26.93 -2.51 54.27
N ILE A 430 -25.83 -1.77 54.30
CA ILE A 430 -24.59 -1.83 53.51
C ILE A 430 -23.52 -2.73 54.16
N GLU A 431 -22.68 -3.43 53.38
CA GLU A 431 -21.19 -3.32 53.39
C GLU A 431 -20.50 -4.40 52.53
N GLY A 432 -19.62 -3.98 51.61
CA GLY A 432 -18.78 -4.86 50.80
C GLY A 432 -18.33 -4.28 49.45
N ASN A 433 -17.40 -3.33 49.50
CA ASN A 433 -16.71 -2.63 48.40
C ASN A 433 -16.51 -3.39 47.06
N LEU A 434 -17.12 -2.88 45.99
CA LEU A 434 -16.57 -2.90 44.63
C LEU A 434 -16.85 -1.53 43.98
N GLN A 435 -15.79 -0.75 43.76
CA GLN A 435 -15.83 0.54 43.07
C GLN A 435 -16.24 0.32 41.60
N LEU A 436 -17.52 0.53 41.31
CA LEU A 436 -18.04 0.71 39.96
C LEU A 436 -17.53 2.04 39.40
N ILE A 437 -16.64 1.96 38.41
CA ILE A 437 -16.22 3.08 37.57
C ILE A 437 -17.47 3.66 36.87
N PRO A 438 -17.72 4.98 36.93
CA PRO A 438 -18.91 5.57 36.33
C PRO A 438 -18.80 5.55 34.80
N ARG A 439 -19.85 5.06 34.13
CA ARG A 439 -20.07 5.25 32.69
C ARG A 439 -20.14 6.76 32.39
N PRO A 440 -19.52 7.26 31.31
CA PRO A 440 -19.66 8.67 30.96
C PRO A 440 -21.10 8.94 30.53
N SER A 441 -21.74 9.83 31.30
CA SER A 441 -23.07 10.37 31.07
C SER A 441 -23.15 11.14 29.75
N LEU A 442 -24.27 10.94 29.06
CA LEU A 442 -24.71 11.63 27.85
C LEU A 442 -24.52 13.15 27.96
N LEU A 443 -24.12 13.79 26.85
CA LEU A 443 -24.06 15.25 26.74
C LEU A 443 -25.44 15.86 27.08
N SER A 444 -25.47 16.83 27.99
CA SER A 444 -26.70 17.56 28.31
C SER A 444 -27.11 18.46 27.14
N THR A 445 -28.40 18.82 27.06
CA THR A 445 -28.94 19.73 26.04
C THR A 445 -28.19 21.07 25.98
N HIS A 446 -27.72 21.56 27.13
CA HIS A 446 -26.89 22.77 27.24
C HIS A 446 -25.50 22.56 26.65
N GLN A 447 -24.84 21.44 26.96
CA GLN A 447 -23.55 21.08 26.36
C GLN A 447 -23.65 20.91 24.84
N ARG A 448 -24.80 20.49 24.32
CA ARG A 448 -25.08 20.37 22.88
C ARG A 448 -25.23 21.75 22.20
N ALA A 449 -25.90 22.70 22.86
CA ALA A 449 -26.06 24.06 22.38
C ALA A 449 -24.74 24.84 22.40
N ASP A 450 -23.95 24.71 23.48
CA ASP A 450 -22.60 25.27 23.56
C ASP A 450 -21.68 24.68 22.48
N LEU A 451 -21.85 23.40 22.16
CA LEU A 451 -21.09 22.67 21.14
C LEU A 451 -21.42 23.12 19.72
N LEU A 452 -22.68 23.40 19.40
CA LEU A 452 -23.05 24.00 18.10
C LEU A 452 -22.54 25.45 17.97
N THR A 453 -22.41 26.16 19.10
CA THR A 453 -21.94 27.54 19.14
C THR A 453 -20.40 27.61 19.03
N ALA A 454 -19.67 26.69 19.67
CA ALA A 454 -18.20 26.62 19.64
C ALA A 454 -17.61 26.12 18.30
N ILE A 455 -18.38 25.33 17.54
CA ILE A 455 -17.99 24.85 16.20
C ILE A 455 -18.11 25.96 15.15
N GLY A 456 -18.79 27.06 15.48
CA GLY A 456 -19.11 28.17 14.58
C GLY A 456 -20.14 27.78 13.52
N PRO A 457 -20.86 28.75 12.92
CA PRO A 457 -21.72 28.47 11.78
C PRO A 457 -20.89 27.86 10.64
N PRO A 458 -21.51 27.09 9.72
CA PRO A 458 -20.84 26.66 8.51
C PRO A 458 -20.36 27.91 7.78
N THR A 459 -19.07 28.21 7.91
CA THR A 459 -18.44 29.19 7.04
C THR A 459 -18.34 28.49 5.70
N ASP A 460 -19.30 28.77 4.82
CA ASP A 460 -19.12 28.66 3.39
C ASP A 460 -18.02 29.66 3.00
N ILE A 461 -16.77 29.33 3.35
CA ILE A 461 -15.63 29.88 2.63
C ILE A 461 -15.57 29.05 1.35
N ALA A 462 -16.41 29.45 0.40
CA ALA A 462 -16.04 29.30 -1.00
C ALA A 462 -14.65 29.91 -1.14
N LEU A 463 -13.67 29.10 -1.54
CA LEU A 463 -12.46 29.67 -2.14
C LEU A 463 -12.92 30.42 -3.40
N PRO A 464 -12.69 31.75 -3.50
CA PRO A 464 -12.93 32.47 -4.74
C PRO A 464 -12.14 31.80 -5.85
N HIS A 465 -12.67 31.80 -7.08
CA HIS A 465 -12.04 31.14 -8.23
C HIS A 465 -10.59 31.63 -8.46
N ASP A 466 -10.27 32.84 -8.02
CA ASP A 466 -8.93 33.44 -8.03
C ASP A 466 -7.93 32.89 -6.99
N GLN A 467 -8.34 32.02 -6.07
CA GLN A 467 -7.44 31.33 -5.13
C GLN A 467 -7.18 29.86 -5.47
N ALA A 468 -7.76 29.34 -6.56
CA ALA A 468 -7.37 28.04 -7.12
C ALA A 468 -6.11 28.14 -8.01
N VAL A 469 -5.91 29.30 -8.64
CA VAL A 469 -4.73 29.59 -9.47
C VAL A 469 -3.42 29.55 -8.67
N PRO A 470 -3.33 30.13 -7.46
CA PRO A 470 -2.13 30.05 -6.62
C PRO A 470 -1.77 28.62 -6.18
N VAL A 471 -2.73 27.72 -6.01
CA VAL A 471 -2.44 26.32 -5.61
C VAL A 471 -1.89 25.52 -6.78
N VAL A 472 -2.39 25.76 -8.00
CA VAL A 472 -1.85 25.19 -9.24
C VAL A 472 -0.50 25.81 -9.59
N GLU A 473 -0.31 27.12 -9.39
CA GLU A 473 0.99 27.79 -9.56
C GLU A 473 2.00 27.37 -8.48
N THR A 474 1.59 27.16 -7.23
CA THR A 474 2.46 26.65 -6.16
C THR A 474 2.87 25.20 -6.45
N LEU A 475 1.97 24.40 -7.02
CA LEU A 475 2.28 23.07 -7.55
C LEU A 475 3.22 23.13 -8.76
N GLN A 476 3.09 24.14 -9.63
CA GLN A 476 3.98 24.37 -10.77
C GLN A 476 5.35 24.93 -10.36
N HIS A 477 5.45 25.66 -9.25
CA HIS A 477 6.69 26.26 -8.76
C HIS A 477 7.53 25.27 -7.93
N HIS A 478 6.89 24.31 -7.24
CA HIS A 478 7.57 23.22 -6.53
C HIS A 478 7.93 22.02 -7.41
N LEU A 479 7.37 21.93 -8.61
CA LEU A 479 7.82 21.01 -9.65
C LEU A 479 8.90 21.73 -10.48
N ASP A 480 10.17 21.46 -10.15
CA ASP A 480 11.39 21.90 -10.84
C ASP A 480 11.19 22.56 -12.23
N PRO A 481 11.43 23.88 -12.38
CA PRO A 481 11.12 24.63 -13.61
C PRO A 481 12.00 24.24 -14.82
N ARG A 482 12.94 23.30 -14.65
CA ARG A 482 13.82 22.80 -15.72
C ARG A 482 13.41 21.44 -16.29
N ARG A 483 12.28 20.87 -15.86
CA ARG A 483 11.80 19.57 -16.35
C ARG A 483 10.67 19.75 -17.37
N PRO A 484 10.84 19.36 -18.65
CA PRO A 484 9.68 19.22 -19.52
C PRO A 484 8.76 18.13 -18.96
N LEU A 485 7.47 18.40 -18.92
CA LEU A 485 6.39 17.50 -18.48
C LEU A 485 6.36 16.25 -19.38
N ALA A 486 7.18 15.26 -19.06
CA ALA A 486 6.95 13.89 -19.51
C ALA A 486 5.70 13.37 -18.78
N SER A 487 4.58 13.40 -19.50
CA SER A 487 3.29 12.74 -19.23
C SER A 487 3.08 12.24 -17.79
N VAL A 488 2.55 13.09 -16.92
CA VAL A 488 1.79 12.58 -15.79
C VAL A 488 0.62 11.81 -16.39
N SER A 489 0.63 10.48 -16.25
CA SER A 489 -0.43 9.62 -16.79
C SER A 489 -1.78 10.15 -16.31
N GLU A 490 -2.72 10.34 -17.25
CA GLU A 490 -4.10 10.76 -16.94
C GLU A 490 -4.74 9.86 -15.88
N ASP A 491 -4.35 8.59 -15.81
CA ASP A 491 -4.80 7.63 -14.80
C ASP A 491 -4.35 8.02 -13.38
N LEU A 492 -3.10 8.45 -13.24
CA LEU A 492 -2.56 8.92 -11.96
C LEU A 492 -3.25 10.22 -11.55
N LEU A 493 -3.47 11.13 -12.50
CA LEU A 493 -4.15 12.40 -12.24
C LEU A 493 -5.63 12.17 -11.90
N ALA A 494 -6.30 11.23 -12.56
CA ALA A 494 -7.70 10.88 -12.34
C ALA A 494 -7.91 10.14 -11.00
N ASP A 495 -6.97 9.30 -10.59
CA ASP A 495 -6.99 8.63 -9.29
C ASP A 495 -6.66 9.61 -8.14
N LEU A 496 -5.73 10.54 -8.37
CA LEU A 496 -5.34 11.59 -7.41
C LEU A 496 -6.41 12.68 -7.25
N THR A 497 -7.24 12.93 -8.27
CA THR A 497 -8.34 13.92 -8.21
C THR A 497 -9.71 13.29 -8.00
N GLY A 498 -9.80 11.96 -7.95
CA GLY A 498 -11.06 11.22 -7.85
C GLY A 498 -11.96 11.33 -9.09
N ARG A 499 -11.44 11.79 -10.24
CA ARG A 499 -12.20 12.00 -11.49
C ARG A 499 -12.74 10.70 -12.11
N ARG A 500 -12.12 9.54 -11.85
CA ARG A 500 -12.55 8.24 -12.43
C ARG A 500 -13.74 7.56 -11.75
N LEU A 501 -14.26 8.14 -10.66
CA LEU A 501 -15.45 7.62 -9.96
C LEU A 501 -16.75 8.33 -10.38
N LEU A 502 -16.70 9.12 -11.45
CA LEU A 502 -17.84 9.87 -11.96
C LEU A 502 -18.40 9.18 -13.19
N ASP A 503 -19.70 8.90 -13.14
CA ASP A 503 -20.54 8.65 -14.32
C ASP A 503 -20.31 9.80 -15.32
N PRO A 504 -20.12 9.58 -16.65
CA PRO A 504 -19.91 10.64 -17.63
C PRO A 504 -21.02 11.70 -17.67
N LEU A 505 -22.16 11.46 -17.02
CA LEU A 505 -23.27 12.40 -16.86
C LEU A 505 -23.29 13.15 -15.51
N SER A 506 -22.37 12.84 -14.59
CA SER A 506 -22.25 13.48 -13.28
C SER A 506 -20.93 14.24 -13.17
N THR A 507 -20.84 15.41 -13.78
CA THR A 507 -19.77 16.37 -13.49
C THR A 507 -20.01 17.03 -12.12
N PRO A 508 -19.16 16.83 -11.10
CA PRO A 508 -19.15 17.73 -9.96
C PRO A 508 -18.56 19.06 -10.42
N GLN A 509 -19.23 20.16 -10.10
CA GLN A 509 -18.80 21.51 -10.46
C GLN A 509 -17.46 21.94 -9.83
N ARG A 510 -16.82 21.11 -8.98
CA ARG A 510 -15.54 21.43 -8.33
C ARG A 510 -14.65 20.19 -8.12
N PRO A 511 -13.37 20.22 -8.49
CA PRO A 511 -12.41 19.17 -8.13
C PRO A 511 -12.09 19.25 -6.63
N MET A 512 -12.29 18.16 -5.89
CA MET A 512 -11.85 18.02 -4.50
C MET A 512 -10.54 17.23 -4.45
N LEU A 513 -9.51 17.81 -3.82
CA LEU A 513 -8.21 17.15 -3.65
C LEU A 513 -8.34 15.91 -2.75
N HIS A 514 -7.72 14.81 -3.17
CA HIS A 514 -7.70 13.57 -2.40
C HIS A 514 -6.94 13.76 -1.06
N PRO A 515 -7.39 13.14 0.06
CA PRO A 515 -6.73 13.27 1.37
C PRO A 515 -5.23 12.91 1.35
N ASP A 516 -4.83 11.92 0.54
CA ASP A 516 -3.41 11.56 0.35
C ASP A 516 -2.60 12.64 -0.37
N LEU A 517 -3.27 13.50 -1.16
CA LEU A 517 -2.67 14.65 -1.84
C LEU A 517 -2.49 15.81 -0.86
N LEU A 518 -3.47 16.07 0.02
CA LEU A 518 -3.31 17.01 1.14
C LEU A 518 -2.17 16.58 2.08
N PHE A 519 -2.01 15.26 2.29
CA PHE A 519 -0.89 14.71 3.04
C PHE A 519 0.44 14.88 2.31
N ALA A 520 0.51 14.57 1.01
CA ALA A 520 1.72 14.78 0.21
C ALA A 520 2.14 16.26 0.15
N LEU A 521 1.18 17.19 0.07
CA LEU A 521 1.42 18.63 0.10
C LEU A 521 1.88 19.12 1.47
N SER A 522 1.41 18.51 2.56
CA SER A 522 1.89 18.84 3.92
C SER A 522 3.32 18.34 4.20
N ILE A 523 3.82 17.38 3.42
CA ILE A 523 5.21 16.89 3.49
C ILE A 523 6.12 17.67 2.54
N GLY A 524 5.63 18.12 1.39
CA GLY A 524 6.41 18.85 0.38
C GLY A 524 6.59 20.36 0.64
N ALA A 525 5.96 20.90 1.68
CA ALA A 525 6.10 22.30 2.11
C ALA A 525 7.20 22.48 3.20
N GLU A 526 8.06 21.47 3.39
CA GLU A 526 9.27 21.53 4.24
C GLU A 526 10.52 21.93 3.45
#